data_AF-A0A7Y3B135-F1
#
_entry.id   AF-A0A7Y3B135-F1
#
_cell.length_a   1.000
_cell.length_b   1.000
_cell.length_c   1.000
_cell.angle_alpha   90.00
_cell.angle_beta   90.00
_cell.angle_gamma   90.00
#
_symmetry.space_group_name_H-M   'P 1'
#
loop_
_entity.id
_entity.type
_entity.pdbx_description
1 polymer ?
#
loop_
_entity_poly.entity_id
_entity_poly.type
_entity_poly.pdbx_seq_one_letter_code
_entity_poly.pdbx_strand_id
1 'polypeptide(L)'
;MNAKTAPKAEAGKPQIVNTLLLAIAAAMLIAGVGAYYWFQDLLITPVRVVGLIVIAVIASLVAAQSDSGSAFFRFLKESDIERRKVVWPTHQETLQTALMVVIVTILISLFLAGIDWMLGAAVRALVGG
;
A
#
# COMPACT_ATOMS: atom_id res chain seq x y z
N MET A 1 -1.46 47.80 -19.43
CA MET A 1 -2.49 46.73 -19.36
C MET A 1 -1.76 45.40 -19.43
N ASN A 2 -1.51 44.79 -18.26
CA ASN A 2 -0.86 43.49 -18.12
C ASN A 2 -1.89 42.37 -18.32
N ALA A 3 -1.62 41.42 -19.20
CA ALA A 3 -2.37 40.18 -19.28
C ALA A 3 -1.44 39.01 -19.60
N LYS A 4 -1.58 37.94 -18.81
CA LYS A 4 -0.93 36.62 -18.91
C LYS A 4 0.50 36.50 -18.37
N THR A 5 0.59 36.60 -17.05
CA THR A 5 1.31 35.59 -16.26
C THR A 5 0.60 34.23 -16.40
N ALA A 6 1.02 33.42 -17.37
CA ALA A 6 0.82 31.98 -17.29
C ALA A 6 2.06 31.42 -16.59
N PRO A 7 1.93 30.61 -15.53
CA PRO A 7 3.08 29.88 -15.03
C PRO A 7 3.54 28.99 -16.19
N LYS A 8 4.76 29.21 -16.68
CA LYS A 8 5.43 28.24 -17.54
C LYS A 8 5.40 26.92 -16.77
N ALA A 9 4.51 26.03 -17.16
CA ALA A 9 4.54 24.65 -16.71
C ALA A 9 5.97 24.16 -16.91
N GLU A 10 6.56 23.60 -15.84
CA GLU A 10 7.87 22.99 -15.86
C GLU A 10 7.99 22.17 -17.13
N ALA A 11 8.95 22.50 -18.00
CA ALA A 11 9.13 21.85 -19.28
C ALA A 11 9.67 20.43 -19.04
N GLY A 12 8.79 19.54 -18.58
CA GLY A 12 8.93 18.09 -18.66
C GLY A 12 8.95 17.65 -20.12
N LYS A 13 9.19 16.35 -20.35
CA LYS A 13 9.28 15.79 -21.69
C LYS A 13 8.04 16.19 -22.52
N PRO A 14 8.15 16.28 -23.86
CA PRO A 14 6.99 16.56 -24.71
C PRO A 14 5.86 15.60 -24.36
N GLN A 15 4.61 16.09 -24.30
CA GLN A 15 3.45 15.29 -23.91
C GLN A 15 3.37 13.97 -24.69
N ILE A 16 3.71 14.00 -25.98
CA ILE A 16 3.76 12.84 -26.88
C ILE A 16 4.78 11.79 -26.39
N VAL A 17 5.97 12.23 -25.95
CA VAL A 17 7.02 11.35 -25.44
C VAL A 17 6.57 10.67 -24.14
N ASN A 18 5.91 11.42 -23.26
CA ASN A 18 5.37 10.89 -22.00
C ASN A 18 4.30 9.81 -22.25
N THR A 19 3.34 10.11 -23.12
CA THR A 19 2.30 9.14 -23.52
C THR A 19 2.90 7.92 -24.21
N LEU A 20 3.93 8.10 -25.04
CA LEU A 20 4.60 7.00 -25.73
C LEU A 20 5.36 6.09 -24.76
N LEU A 21 6.10 6.65 -23.79
CA LEU A 21 6.79 5.89 -22.74
C LEU A 21 5.81 5.01 -21.94
N LEU A 22 4.66 5.58 -21.56
CA LEU A 22 3.62 4.86 -20.83
C LEU A 22 2.94 3.80 -21.70
N ALA A 23 2.66 4.10 -22.97
CA ALA A 23 2.08 3.15 -23.90
C ALA A 23 3.02 1.95 -24.16
N ILE A 24 4.33 2.20 -24.31
CA ILE A 24 5.35 1.15 -24.45
C ILE A 24 5.39 0.30 -23.18
N ALA A 25 5.44 0.91 -21.99
CA ALA A 25 5.44 0.17 -20.74
C ALA A 25 4.18 -0.72 -20.58
N ALA A 26 3.00 -0.19 -20.92
CA ALA A 26 1.75 -0.95 -20.91
C ALA A 26 1.78 -2.11 -21.92
N ALA A 27 2.26 -1.87 -23.14
CA ALA A 27 2.42 -2.89 -24.16
C ALA A 27 3.40 -4.00 -23.72
N MET A 28 4.50 -3.63 -23.05
CA MET A 28 5.46 -4.60 -22.49
C MET A 28 4.81 -5.49 -21.42
N LEU A 29 3.98 -4.94 -20.54
CA LEU A 29 3.26 -5.74 -19.53
C LEU A 29 2.26 -6.70 -20.18
N ILE A 30 1.46 -6.21 -21.14
CA ILE A 30 0.51 -7.05 -21.88
C ILE A 30 1.25 -8.18 -22.60
N ALA A 31 2.36 -7.87 -23.27
CA ALA A 31 3.19 -8.85 -23.94
C ALA A 31 3.80 -9.86 -22.94
N GLY A 32 4.26 -9.42 -21.76
CA GLY A 32 4.79 -10.30 -20.72
C GLY A 32 3.74 -11.27 -20.16
N VAL A 33 2.52 -10.78 -19.91
CA VAL A 33 1.40 -11.63 -19.49
C VAL A 33 0.99 -12.58 -20.62
N GLY A 34 0.92 -12.09 -21.87
CA GLY A 34 0.64 -12.92 -23.03
C GLY A 34 1.67 -14.03 -23.22
N ALA A 35 2.97 -13.70 -23.11
CA ALA A 35 4.06 -14.67 -23.15
C ALA A 35 3.96 -15.69 -22.01
N TYR A 36 3.57 -15.27 -20.80
CA TYR A 36 3.35 -16.18 -19.69
C TYR A 36 2.33 -17.27 -20.05
N TYR A 37 1.19 -16.91 -20.68
CA TYR A 37 0.18 -17.89 -21.09
C TYR A 37 0.58 -18.69 -22.33
N TRP A 38 1.25 -18.07 -23.30
CA TRP A 38 1.66 -18.75 -24.55
C TRP A 38 2.66 -19.88 -24.28
N PHE A 39 3.60 -19.69 -23.37
CA PHE A 39 4.62 -20.68 -23.02
C PHE A 39 4.19 -21.66 -21.92
N GLN A 40 2.87 -21.81 -21.69
CA GLN A 40 2.37 -22.66 -20.60
C GLN A 40 2.77 -24.14 -20.73
N ASP A 41 2.83 -24.65 -21.96
CA ASP A 41 3.14 -26.06 -22.23
C ASP A 41 4.63 -26.30 -22.53
N LEU A 42 5.41 -25.23 -22.75
CA LEU A 42 6.81 -25.30 -23.21
C LEU A 42 7.83 -25.05 -22.09
N LEU A 43 7.47 -24.28 -21.06
CA LEU A 43 8.38 -23.85 -19.99
C LEU A 43 7.89 -24.26 -18.60
N ILE A 44 8.83 -24.69 -17.76
CA ILE A 44 8.58 -24.95 -16.34
C ILE A 44 8.09 -23.69 -15.61
N THR A 45 7.14 -23.88 -14.69
CA THR A 45 6.45 -22.79 -13.95
C THR A 45 7.40 -21.74 -13.34
N PRO A 46 8.53 -22.09 -12.70
CA PRO A 46 9.42 -21.10 -12.09
C PRO A 46 10.05 -20.15 -13.12
N VAL A 47 10.45 -20.67 -14.29
CA VAL A 47 11.12 -19.88 -15.34
C VAL A 47 10.16 -18.84 -15.93
N ARG A 48 8.88 -19.21 -16.12
CA ARG A 48 7.85 -18.29 -16.61
C ARG A 48 7.60 -17.13 -15.63
N VAL A 49 7.54 -17.42 -14.33
CA VAL A 49 7.35 -16.41 -13.29
C VAL A 49 8.55 -15.47 -13.24
N VAL A 50 9.77 -15.99 -13.32
CA VAL A 50 10.99 -15.15 -13.40
C VAL A 50 10.96 -14.26 -14.64
N GLY A 51 10.58 -14.80 -15.80
CA GLY A 51 10.43 -14.02 -17.03
C GLY A 51 9.39 -12.89 -16.90
N LEU A 52 8.24 -13.18 -16.29
CA LEU A 52 7.21 -12.17 -16.01
C LEU A 52 7.74 -11.07 -15.08
N ILE A 53 8.44 -11.44 -14.01
CA ILE A 53 9.04 -10.49 -13.06
C ILE A 53 10.05 -9.59 -13.79
N VAL A 54 10.92 -10.16 -14.62
CA VAL A 54 11.91 -9.39 -15.40
C VAL A 54 11.21 -8.38 -16.31
N ILE A 55 10.20 -8.81 -17.07
CA ILE A 55 9.44 -7.90 -17.96
C ILE A 55 8.72 -6.82 -17.14
N ALA A 56 8.12 -7.17 -16.00
CA ALA A 56 7.45 -6.22 -15.12
C ALA A 56 8.41 -5.18 -14.54
N VAL A 57 9.62 -5.59 -14.15
CA VAL A 57 10.67 -4.67 -13.69
C VAL A 57 11.08 -3.73 -14.82
N ILE A 58 11.35 -4.24 -16.03
CA ILE A 58 11.75 -3.38 -17.16
C ILE A 58 10.63 -2.40 -17.51
N ALA A 59 9.37 -2.86 -17.59
CA ALA A 59 8.24 -1.98 -17.87
C ALA A 59 8.08 -0.89 -16.79
N SER A 60 8.28 -1.24 -15.52
CA SER A 60 8.27 -0.28 -14.41
C SER A 60 9.41 0.74 -14.52
N LEU A 61 10.61 0.33 -14.93
CA LEU A 61 11.75 1.23 -15.17
C LEU A 61 11.52 2.16 -16.38
N VAL A 62 10.84 1.69 -17.42
CA VAL A 62 10.43 2.53 -18.57
C VAL A 62 9.37 3.54 -18.12
N ALA A 63 8.37 3.10 -17.36
CA ALA A 63 7.35 3.98 -16.79
C ALA A 63 7.92 5.00 -15.80
N ALA A 64 8.96 4.63 -15.04
CA ALA A 64 9.66 5.53 -14.11
C ALA A 64 10.35 6.72 -14.81
N GLN A 65 10.73 6.57 -16.08
CA GLN A 65 11.35 7.64 -16.87
C GLN A 65 10.34 8.66 -17.43
N SER A 66 9.05 8.42 -17.23
CA SER A 66 7.95 9.34 -17.56
C SER A 66 7.91 10.52 -16.56
N ASP A 67 7.29 11.65 -16.94
CA ASP A 67 7.16 12.80 -16.03
C ASP A 67 6.27 12.45 -14.81
N SER A 68 5.28 11.58 -15.02
CA SER A 68 4.45 11.02 -13.94
C SER A 68 5.27 10.11 -13.01
N GLY A 69 6.22 9.36 -13.56
CA GLY A 69 7.13 8.50 -12.80
C GLY A 69 8.09 9.30 -11.93
N SER A 70 8.74 10.33 -12.48
CA SER A 70 9.66 11.18 -11.73
C SER A 70 8.95 11.97 -10.63
N ALA A 71 7.71 12.43 -10.87
CA ALA A 71 6.87 13.06 -9.86
C ALA A 71 6.56 12.12 -8.68
N PHE A 72 6.28 10.84 -8.95
CA PHE A 72 6.07 9.84 -7.90
C PHE A 72 7.32 9.60 -7.05
N PHE A 73 8.51 9.51 -7.66
CA PHE A 73 9.76 9.38 -6.90
C PHE A 73 10.07 10.63 -6.07
N ARG A 74 9.76 11.83 -6.59
CA ARG A 74 9.85 13.07 -5.83
C ARG A 74 8.93 13.05 -4.60
N PHE A 75 7.68 12.64 -4.79
CA PHE A 75 6.71 12.47 -3.70
C PHE A 75 7.18 11.47 -2.63
N LEU A 76 7.76 10.32 -3.02
CA LEU A 76 8.32 9.36 -2.07
C LEU A 76 9.47 9.96 -1.26
N LYS A 77 10.33 10.74 -1.90
CA LYS A 77 11.44 11.43 -1.22
C LYS A 77 10.94 12.50 -0.25
N GLU A 78 9.95 13.28 -0.65
CA GLU A 78 9.27 14.25 0.21
C GLU A 78 8.56 13.57 1.39
N SER A 79 7.93 12.42 1.15
CA SER A 79 7.28 11.61 2.20
C SER A 79 8.27 11.05 3.21
N ASP A 80 9.48 10.65 2.80
CA ASP A 80 10.53 10.22 3.75
C ASP A 80 11.02 11.38 4.62
N ILE A 81 11.17 12.57 4.03
CA ILE A 81 11.53 13.79 4.77
C ILE A 81 10.44 14.11 5.81
N GLU A 82 9.17 14.00 5.44
CA GLU A 82 8.04 14.25 6.35
C GLU A 82 7.92 13.17 7.42
N ARG A 83 8.11 11.90 7.07
CA ARG A 83 8.13 10.78 8.02
C ARG A 83 9.19 10.97 9.10
N ARG A 84 10.35 11.55 8.76
CA ARG A 84 11.41 11.86 9.73
C ARG A 84 11.03 13.00 10.69
N LYS A 85 10.06 13.84 10.34
CA LYS A 85 9.50 14.86 11.25
C LYS A 85 8.51 14.27 12.24
N VAL A 86 8.00 13.06 11.99
CA VAL A 86 7.19 12.33 12.97
C VAL A 86 8.11 11.89 14.10
N VAL A 87 8.06 12.63 15.20
CA VAL A 87 8.67 12.21 16.46
C VAL A 87 7.85 11.04 16.96
N TRP A 88 8.34 9.83 16.70
CA TRP A 88 7.73 8.64 17.27
C TRP A 88 7.92 8.67 18.78
N PRO A 89 6.84 8.41 19.55
CA PRO A 89 6.92 8.35 21.00
C PRO A 89 7.98 7.34 21.42
N THR A 90 8.61 7.60 22.56
CA THR A 90 9.64 6.69 23.08
C THR A 90 9.01 5.32 23.42
N HIS A 91 9.83 4.27 23.45
CA HIS A 91 9.34 2.92 23.76
C HIS A 91 8.67 2.87 25.15
N GLN A 92 9.08 3.73 26.09
CA GLN A 92 8.49 3.85 27.41
C GLN A 92 7.10 4.48 27.37
N GLU A 93 6.90 5.56 26.62
CA GLU A 93 5.58 6.20 26.46
C GLU A 93 4.58 5.26 25.76
N THR A 94 5.04 4.57 24.72
CA THR A 94 4.23 3.58 23.98
C THR A 94 3.77 2.45 24.90
N LEU A 95 4.69 1.91 25.72
CA LEU A 95 4.36 0.87 26.68
C LEU A 95 3.44 1.36 27.79
N GLN A 96 3.58 2.59 28.26
CA GLN A 96 2.70 3.14 29.29
C GLN A 96 1.26 3.24 28.79
N THR A 97 1.05 3.75 27.57
CA THR A 97 -0.30 3.81 26.97
C THR A 97 -0.83 2.41 26.67
N ALA A 98 0.01 1.50 26.15
CA ALA A 98 -0.40 0.12 25.90
C ALA A 98 -0.83 -0.61 27.19
N LEU A 99 -0.05 -0.48 28.26
CA LEU A 99 -0.38 -1.07 29.57
C LEU A 99 -1.67 -0.47 30.15
N MET A 100 -1.88 0.84 30.01
CA MET A 100 -3.13 1.48 30.41
C MET A 100 -4.33 0.86 29.69
N VAL A 101 -4.24 0.69 28.36
CA VAL A 101 -5.31 0.05 27.56
C VAL A 101 -5.51 -1.42 27.99
N VAL A 102 -4.44 -2.17 28.24
CA VAL A 102 -4.51 -3.57 28.69
C VAL A 102 -5.24 -3.66 30.03
N ILE A 103 -4.92 -2.81 31.00
CA ILE A 103 -5.58 -2.78 32.30
C ILE A 103 -7.08 -2.50 32.15
N VAL A 104 -7.45 -1.47 31.37
CA VAL A 104 -8.86 -1.14 31.13
C VAL A 104 -9.59 -2.30 30.44
N THR A 105 -8.95 -2.95 29.47
CA THR A 105 -9.52 -4.11 28.76
C THR A 105 -9.75 -5.29 29.69
N ILE A 106 -8.82 -5.57 30.62
CA ILE A 106 -8.96 -6.62 31.63
C ILE A 106 -10.13 -6.31 32.58
N LEU A 107 -10.27 -5.06 33.01
CA LEU A 107 -11.37 -4.67 33.90
C LEU A 107 -12.73 -4.86 33.23
N ILE A 108 -12.87 -4.40 31.98
CA ILE A 108 -14.11 -4.54 31.21
C ILE A 108 -14.41 -6.01 30.92
N SER A 109 -13.41 -6.79 30.51
CA SER A 109 -13.62 -8.21 30.19
C SER A 109 -14.02 -9.02 31.42
N LEU A 110 -13.43 -8.75 32.58
CA LEU A 110 -13.80 -9.40 33.84
C LEU A 110 -15.21 -9.01 34.29
N PHE A 111 -15.57 -7.73 34.17
CA PHE A 111 -16.91 -7.24 34.49
C PHE A 111 -17.98 -7.91 33.60
N LEU A 112 -17.75 -7.93 32.28
CA LEU A 112 -18.65 -8.59 31.35
C LEU A 112 -18.76 -10.10 31.65
N ALA A 113 -17.63 -10.79 31.83
CA ALA A 113 -17.62 -12.21 32.18
C ALA A 113 -18.42 -12.53 33.45
N GLY A 114 -18.34 -11.66 34.47
CA GLY A 114 -19.15 -11.79 35.68
C GLY A 114 -20.65 -11.66 35.42
N ILE A 115 -21.04 -10.69 34.59
CA ILE A 115 -22.44 -10.52 34.16
C ILE A 115 -22.90 -11.72 33.34
N ASP A 116 -22.08 -12.21 32.40
CA ASP A 116 -22.40 -13.38 31.58
C ASP A 116 -22.64 -14.62 32.43
N TRP A 117 -21.85 -14.84 33.47
CA TRP A 117 -22.08 -15.93 34.43
C TRP A 117 -23.39 -15.76 35.21
N MET A 118 -23.69 -14.55 35.66
CA MET A 118 -24.93 -14.27 36.40
C MET A 118 -26.17 -14.43 35.51
N LEU A 119 -26.14 -13.86 34.30
CA LEU A 119 -27.20 -14.01 33.31
C LEU A 119 -27.35 -15.47 32.90
N GLY A 120 -26.25 -16.17 32.67
CA GLY A 120 -26.25 -17.61 32.35
C GLY A 120 -26.88 -18.45 33.46
N ALA A 121 -26.58 -18.17 34.72
CA ALA A 121 -27.21 -18.83 35.86
C ALA A 121 -28.71 -18.52 35.95
N ALA A 122 -29.10 -17.26 35.77
CA ALA A 122 -30.51 -16.85 35.78
C ALA A 122 -31.32 -17.52 34.66
N VAL A 123 -30.77 -17.57 33.44
CA VAL A 123 -31.40 -18.26 32.29
C VAL A 123 -31.55 -19.75 32.58
N ARG A 124 -30.51 -20.40 33.12
CA ARG A 124 -30.59 -21.83 33.51
C ARG A 124 -31.64 -22.09 34.58
N ALA A 125 -31.80 -21.19 35.55
CA ALA A 125 -32.84 -21.31 36.57
C ALA A 125 -34.26 -21.13 36.02
N LEU A 126 -34.43 -20.32 34.97
CA LEU A 126 -35.74 -20.07 34.34
C LEU A 126 -36.13 -21.14 33.30
N VAL A 127 -35.16 -21.69 32.58
CA VAL A 127 -35.39 -22.65 31.46
C VAL A 127 -35.18 -24.10 31.90
N GLY A 128 -34.30 -24.33 32.87
CA GLY A 128 -33.91 -25.65 33.38
C GLY A 128 -34.28 -25.89 34.85
N GLY A 129 -35.14 -25.05 35.41
CA GLY A 129 -36.04 -25.47 36.49
C GLY A 129 -37.22 -26.25 35.91
#